data_AF-A0ABD4WLF7-F1
#
_entry.id   AF-A0ABD4WLF7-F1
#
_cell.length_a   1.000
_cell.length_b   1.000
_cell.length_c   1.000
_cell.angle_alpha   90.00
_cell.angle_beta   90.00
_cell.angle_gamma   90.00
#
_symmetry.space_group_name_H-M   'P 1'
#
loop_
_entity.id
_entity.type
_entity.pdbx_description
1 polymer ?
#
loop_
_entity_poly.entity_id
_entity_poly.type
_entity_poly.pdbx_seq_one_letter_code
_entity_poly.pdbx_strand_id
1 'polypeptide(L)' 'IEALHTNKQVYLTYYKRGQCITETGFIQFVDSLGDLFIFIDDVFELKDKMRLSELIDVHFV' A
#
# COMPACT_ATOMS: atom_id res chain seq x y z
N ILE A 1 -4.09 9.77 -13.81
CA ILE A 1 -3.33 8.53 -13.49
C ILE A 1 -2.02 9.00 -12.90
N GLU A 2 -1.98 9.14 -11.58
CA GLU A 2 -0.78 9.60 -10.87
C GLU A 2 -0.50 8.58 -9.77
N ALA A 3 0.39 7.64 -10.08
CA ALA A 3 1.32 7.08 -9.11
C ALA A 3 2.46 6.42 -9.89
N LEU A 4 3.57 7.16 -9.89
CA LEU A 4 4.94 6.75 -10.17
C LEU A 4 5.19 5.27 -9.85
N HIS A 5 5.75 4.55 -10.84
CA HIS A 5 6.53 3.32 -10.66
C HIS A 5 7.81 3.59 -9.86
N THR A 6 7.71 4.23 -8.70
CA THR A 6 8.83 4.35 -7.78
C THR A 6 8.81 3.13 -6.91
N ASN A 7 9.79 2.24 -7.11
CA ASN A 7 10.21 1.24 -6.13
C ASN A 7 10.79 1.93 -4.88
N LYS A 8 10.00 2.81 -4.25
CA LYS A 8 10.33 3.48 -3.00
C LYS A 8 9.66 2.70 -1.89
N GLN A 9 10.48 2.33 -0.91
CA GLN A 9 10.01 1.72 0.31
C GLN A 9 9.20 2.74 1.10
N VAL A 10 8.08 2.29 1.65
CA VAL A 10 7.17 3.08 2.47
C VAL A 10 6.76 2.27 3.69
N TYR A 11 6.44 2.96 4.78
CA TYR A 11 5.62 2.40 5.85
C TYR A 11 4.15 2.61 5.48
N LEU A 12 3.39 1.53 5.47
CA LEU A 12 1.96 1.50 5.19
C LEU A 12 1.22 1.19 6.48
N THR A 13 0.25 2.02 6.84
CA THR A 13 -0.70 1.73 7.92
C THR A 13 -2.09 1.58 7.34
N TYR A 14 -2.75 0.45 7.60
CA TYR A 14 -4.06 0.13 7.02
C TYR A 14 -4.87 -0.86 7.85
N TYR A 15 -6.16 -0.98 7.55
CA TYR A 15 -7.04 -1.99 8.14
C TYR A 15 -7.07 -3.27 7.32
N LYS A 16 -6.82 -4.43 7.95
CA LYS A 16 -7.03 -5.77 7.38
C LYS A 16 -7.93 -6.55 8.32
N ARG A 17 -9.13 -6.91 7.88
CA ARG A 17 -10.11 -7.69 8.68
C ARG A 17 -10.39 -7.08 10.05
N GLY A 18 -10.48 -5.75 10.13
CA GLY A 18 -10.75 -5.00 11.36
C GLY A 18 -9.54 -4.80 12.27
N GLN A 19 -8.36 -5.29 11.90
CA GLN A 19 -7.10 -5.05 12.61
C GLN A 19 -6.31 -3.93 11.93
N CYS A 20 -5.73 -3.04 12.72
CA CYS A 20 -4.79 -2.04 12.23
C CYS A 20 -3.40 -2.69 12.08
N ILE A 21 -2.85 -2.66 10.87
CA ILE A 21 -1.54 -3.20 10.53
C ILE A 21 -0.65 -2.05 10.10
N THR A 22 0.58 -2.05 10.58
CA THR A 22 1.66 -1.21 10.06
C THR A 22 2.78 -2.11 9.55
N GLU A 23 3.16 -1.95 8.28
CA GLU A 23 4.23 -2.73 7.67
C GLU A 23 5.01 -1.95 6.61
N THR A 24 6.15 -2.49 6.19
CA THR A 24 6.96 -1.94 5.11
C THR A 24 6.61 -2.59 3.77
N GLY A 25 6.60 -1.78 2.71
CA GLY A 25 6.38 -2.29 1.36
C GLY A 25 6.76 -1.30 0.28
N PHE A 26 6.59 -1.71 -0.96
CA PHE A 26 6.84 -0.91 -2.15
C PHE A 26 5.54 -0.64 -2.88
N ILE A 27 5.21 0.63 -3.09
CA ILE A 27 4.02 1.02 -3.85
C ILE A 27 4.22 0.59 -5.30
N GLN A 28 3.34 -0.27 -5.80
CA GLN A 28 3.34 -0.69 -7.20
C GLN A 28 2.37 0.17 -8.03
N PHE A 29 1.18 0.43 -7.48
CA PHE A 29 0.11 1.10 -8.21
C PHE A 29 -0.94 1.66 -7.26
N VAL A 30 -1.49 2.83 -7.61
CA VAL A 30 -2.59 3.48 -6.90
C VAL A 30 -3.64 3.90 -7.94
N ASP A 31 -4.87 3.47 -7.74
CA ASP A 31 -6.03 3.85 -8.55
C ASP A 31 -7.09 4.51 -7.67
N SER A 32 -7.13 5.84 -7.74
CA SER A 32 -8.11 6.65 -7.04
C SER A 32 -9.53 6.54 -7.62
N LEU A 33 -9.68 6.14 -8.88
CA LEU A 33 -10.99 5.98 -9.51
C LEU A 33 -11.59 4.61 -9.17
N GLY A 34 -10.73 3.58 -9.15
CA GLY A 34 -11.09 2.21 -8.82
C GLY A 34 -11.01 1.85 -7.33
N ASP A 35 -10.65 2.80 -6.46
CA ASP A 35 -10.51 2.59 -5.01
C ASP A 35 -9.54 1.43 -4.68
N LEU A 36 -8.37 1.42 -5.33
CA LEU A 36 -7.41 0.32 -5.25
C LEU A 36 -6.00 0.82 -4.96
N PHE A 37 -5.36 0.17 -3.99
CA PHE A 37 -3.95 0.34 -3.67
C PHE A 37 -3.25 -1.01 -3.77
N ILE A 38 -2.12 -1.05 -4.47
CA ILE A 38 -1.33 -2.26 -4.69
C ILE A 38 0.10 -2.00 -4.26
N PHE A 39 0.62 -2.89 -3.43
CA PHE A 39 2.00 -2.86 -2.98
C PHE A 39 2.62 -4.27 -3.00
N ILE A 40 3.95 -4.32 -2.89
CA ILE A 40 4.70 -5.53 -2.62
C ILE A 40 5.19 -5.44 -1.18
N ASP A 41 4.88 -6.43 -0.35
CA ASP A 41 5.41 -6.49 1.01
C ASP A 41 6.91 -6.78 1.00
N ASP A 42 7.69 -6.19 1.90
CA ASP A 42 9.16 -6.34 1.86
C ASP A 42 9.65 -7.71 2.37
N VAL A 43 8.83 -8.40 3.18
CA VAL A 43 9.23 -9.61 3.90
C VAL A 43 9.13 -10.87 3.03
N PHE A 44 8.03 -11.00 2.29
CA PHE A 44 7.68 -12.14 1.46
C PHE A 44 7.70 -11.84 -0.03
N GLU A 45 7.90 -10.56 -0.42
CA GLU A 45 7.85 -10.09 -1.81
C GLU A 45 6.53 -10.44 -2.51
N LEU A 46 5.44 -10.56 -1.76
CA LEU A 46 4.11 -10.86 -2.28
C LEU A 46 3.38 -9.57 -2.61
N LYS A 47 2.63 -9.64 -3.70
CA LYS A 47 1.78 -8.55 -4.13
C LYS A 47 0.48 -8.55 -3.33
N ASP A 48 0.29 -7.53 -2.50
CA ASP A 48 -0.94 -7.32 -1.75
C ASP A 48 -1.80 -6.21 -2.38
N LYS A 49 -3.09 -6.28 -2.08
CA LYS A 49 -4.11 -5.36 -2.60
C LYS A 49 -5.04 -4.96 -1.47
N MET A 50 -5.33 -3.66 -1.39
CA MET A 50 -6.31 -3.11 -0.45
C MET A 50 -7.12 -1.99 -1.08
N ARG A 51 -8.24 -1.64 -0.46
CA ARG A 51 -9.02 -0.46 -0.85
C ARG A 51 -8.35 0.80 -0.33
N LEU A 52 -8.54 1.94 -1.00
CA LEU A 52 -8.03 3.21 -0.47
C LEU A 52 -8.75 3.59 0.83
N SER A 53 -9.99 3.15 1.01
CA SER A 53 -10.71 3.30 2.28
C SER A 53 -10.09 2.52 3.45
N GLU A 54 -9.29 1.48 3.18
CA GLU A 54 -8.59 0.70 4.20
C GLU A 54 -7.24 1.32 4.56
N LEU A 55 -6.66 2.11 3.65
CA LEU A 55 -5.40 2.80 3.86
C LEU A 55 -5.60 3.98 4.83
N ILE A 56 -4.85 3.98 5.92
CA ILE A 56 -4.88 5.03 6.95
C ILE A 56 -3.78 6.05 6.69
N ASP A 57 -2.57 5.56 6.40
CA ASP A 57 -1.40 6.43 6.24
C ASP A 57 -0.29 5.77 5.40
N VAL A 58 0.48 6.62 4.70
CA VAL A 58 1.67 6.25 3.93
C VAL A 58 2.80 7.19 4.34
N HIS A 59 3.86 6.64 4.93
CA HIS A 59 5.07 7.37 5.26
C HIS A 59 6.22 6.92 4.36
N PHE A 60 6.86 7.87 3.67
CA PHE A 60 8.08 7.61 2.90
C PHE A 60 9.28 7.50 3.83
N VAL A 61 10.14 6.50 3.58
CA VAL A 61 11.45 6.35 4.25
C VAL A 61 12.43 7.39 3.74
#